data_AF-A0A1V6NVU3-F1
#
_entry.id   AF-A0A1V6NVU3-F1
#
_cell.length_a   1.000
_cell.length_b   1.000
_cell.length_c   1.000
_cell.angle_alpha   90.00
_cell.angle_beta   90.00
_cell.angle_gamma   90.00
#
_symmetry.space_group_name_H-M   'P 1'
#
loop_
_entity.id
_entity.type
_entity.pdbx_description
1 polymer ?
#
loop_
_entity_poly.entity_id
_entity_poly.type
_entity_poly.pdbx_seq_one_letter_code
_entity_poly.pdbx_strand_id
1 'polypeptide(L)'
;MSSLITSLKDLLAAIFEVIFSTFKSAFNGVYGILHAFLSFFAGIVEVALRTVKGTLEAAGGVGKFIASNLLVITLIAVGAYGYLNYQRRQGRPVKVGDKKLN
;
A
#
# COMPACT_ATOMS: atom_id res chain seq x y z
N MET A 1 -42.83 -48.17 -31.81
CA MET A 1 -42.87 -48.22 -30.33
C MET A 1 -41.56 -47.76 -29.66
N SER A 2 -40.41 -47.75 -30.36
CA SER A 2 -39.14 -47.26 -29.79
C SER A 2 -39.12 -45.75 -29.49
N SER A 3 -39.79 -44.90 -30.27
CA SER A 3 -39.73 -43.44 -30.07
C SER A 3 -40.36 -42.99 -28.74
N LEU A 4 -41.50 -43.56 -28.36
CA LEU A 4 -42.18 -43.23 -27.09
C LEU A 4 -41.31 -43.55 -25.86
N ILE A 5 -40.58 -44.67 -25.90
CA ILE A 5 -39.70 -45.08 -24.79
C ILE A 5 -38.47 -44.17 -24.71
N THR A 6 -37.91 -43.77 -25.85
CA THR A 6 -36.78 -42.83 -25.90
C THR A 6 -37.20 -41.44 -25.41
N SER A 7 -38.32 -40.90 -25.90
CA SER A 7 -38.83 -39.59 -25.47
C SER A 7 -39.17 -39.54 -23.98
N LEU A 8 -39.65 -40.65 -23.40
CA LEU A 8 -39.89 -40.75 -21.96
C LEU A 8 -38.58 -40.72 -21.16
N LYS A 9 -37.53 -41.40 -21.64
CA LYS A 9 -36.20 -41.37 -21.01
C LYS A 9 -35.58 -39.98 -21.09
N ASP A 10 -35.71 -39.29 -22.22
CA ASP A 10 -35.21 -37.94 -22.41
C ASP A 10 -35.95 -36.94 -21.50
N LEU A 11 -37.27 -37.08 -21.37
CA LEU A 11 -38.08 -36.28 -20.45
C LEU A 11 -37.63 -36.48 -19.00
N LEU A 12 -37.45 -37.72 -18.57
CA LEU A 12 -36.98 -38.03 -17.22
C LEU A 12 -35.57 -37.48 -16.99
N ALA A 13 -34.67 -37.64 -17.95
CA ALA A 13 -33.31 -37.11 -17.87
C ALA A 13 -33.32 -35.58 -17.72
N ALA A 14 -34.12 -34.87 -18.52
CA ALA A 14 -34.25 -33.41 -18.44
C ALA A 14 -34.81 -32.96 -17.08
N ILE A 15 -35.79 -33.68 -16.51
CA ILE A 15 -36.32 -33.37 -15.17
C ILE A 15 -35.23 -33.51 -14.11
N PHE A 16 -34.48 -34.63 -14.13
CA PHE A 16 -33.38 -34.84 -13.20
C PHE A 16 -32.26 -33.82 -13.37
N GLU A 17 -31.96 -33.43 -14.61
CA GLU A 17 -30.96 -32.42 -14.92
C GLU A 17 -31.34 -31.05 -14.37
N VAL A 18 -32.60 -30.63 -14.52
CA VAL A 18 -33.08 -29.36 -13.96
C VAL A 18 -32.99 -29.36 -12.44
N ILE A 19 -33.43 -30.43 -11.79
CA ILE A 19 -33.33 -30.59 -10.32
C ILE A 19 -31.87 -30.49 -9.89
N PHE A 20 -30.98 -31.26 -10.52
CA PHE A 20 -29.56 -31.27 -10.16
C PHE A 20 -28.88 -29.93 -10.43
N SER A 21 -29.22 -29.27 -11.54
CA SER A 21 -28.70 -27.93 -11.86
C SER A 21 -29.14 -26.89 -10.82
N THR A 22 -30.37 -27.00 -10.31
CA THR A 22 -30.90 -26.12 -9.27
C THR A 22 -30.13 -26.30 -7.96
N PHE A 23 -29.90 -27.56 -7.54
CA PHE A 23 -29.07 -27.84 -6.37
C PHE A 23 -27.63 -27.35 -6.56
N LYS A 24 -27.01 -27.62 -7.71
CA LYS A 24 -25.65 -27.17 -8.01
C LYS A 24 -25.54 -25.65 -7.98
N SER A 25 -26.54 -24.94 -8.52
CA SER A 25 -26.62 -23.49 -8.45
C SER A 25 -26.75 -22.99 -7.01
N ALA A 26 -27.60 -23.61 -6.19
CA ALA A 26 -27.74 -23.27 -4.78
C ALA A 26 -26.44 -23.49 -3.99
N PHE A 27 -25.77 -24.63 -4.17
CA PHE A 27 -24.48 -24.92 -3.55
C PHE A 27 -23.39 -23.94 -4.01
N ASN A 28 -23.33 -23.60 -5.30
CA ASN A 28 -22.41 -22.59 -5.81
C ASN A 28 -22.68 -21.20 -5.21
N GLY A 29 -23.95 -20.85 -4.99
CA GLY A 29 -24.33 -19.61 -4.30
C GLY A 29 -23.78 -19.57 -2.87
N VAL A 30 -24.00 -20.63 -2.09
CA VAL A 30 -23.49 -20.74 -0.72
C VAL A 30 -21.96 -20.72 -0.68
N TYR A 31 -21.31 -21.49 -1.56
CA TYR A 31 -19.86 -21.50 -1.67
C TYR A 31 -19.31 -20.11 -2.03
N GLY A 32 -19.96 -19.41 -2.96
CA GLY A 32 -19.60 -18.05 -3.37
C GLY A 32 -19.69 -17.06 -2.20
N ILE A 33 -20.74 -17.15 -1.38
CA ILE A 33 -20.89 -16.29 -0.19
C ILE A 33 -19.80 -16.59 0.85
N LEU A 34 -19.53 -17.87 1.13
CA LEU A 34 -18.46 -18.26 2.07
C LEU A 34 -17.08 -17.82 1.57
N HIS A 35 -16.80 -18.00 0.28
CA HIS A 35 -15.56 -17.56 -0.33
C HIS A 35 -15.43 -16.03 -0.28
N ALA A 36 -16.49 -15.29 -0.62
CA ALA A 36 -16.52 -13.84 -0.53
C ALA A 36 -16.24 -13.38 0.91
N PHE A 37 -16.88 -14.00 1.90
CA PHE A 37 -16.66 -13.71 3.32
C PHE A 37 -15.20 -13.92 3.73
N LEU A 38 -14.62 -15.09 3.43
CA LEU A 38 -13.21 -15.38 3.74
C LEU A 38 -12.26 -14.41 3.03
N SER A 39 -12.51 -14.13 1.75
CA SER A 39 -11.68 -13.21 0.95
C SER A 39 -11.75 -11.76 1.45
N PHE A 40 -12.89 -11.34 2.02
CA PHE A 40 -13.06 -10.03 2.62
C PHE A 40 -12.15 -9.87 3.85
N PHE A 41 -12.17 -10.85 4.77
CA PHE A 41 -11.28 -10.80 5.95
C PHE A 41 -9.81 -10.90 5.56
N ALA A 42 -9.46 -11.78 4.62
CA ALA A 42 -8.10 -11.87 4.08
C ALA A 42 -7.66 -10.51 3.49
N GLY A 43 -8.54 -9.85 2.74
CA GLY A 43 -8.27 -8.53 2.16
C GLY A 43 -8.02 -7.45 3.22
N ILE A 44 -8.78 -7.43 4.32
CA ILE A 44 -8.55 -6.48 5.43
C ILE A 44 -7.16 -6.67 6.02
N VAL A 45 -6.80 -7.92 6.33
CA VAL A 45 -5.48 -8.24 6.91
C VAL A 45 -4.37 -7.89 5.92
N GLU A 46 -4.56 -8.16 4.63
CA GLU A 46 -3.59 -7.84 3.60
C GLU A 46 -3.36 -6.33 3.47
N VAL A 47 -4.43 -5.52 3.47
CA VAL A 47 -4.34 -4.05 3.44
C VAL A 47 -3.61 -3.53 4.69
N ALA A 48 -3.93 -4.06 5.87
CA ALA A 48 -3.25 -3.67 7.11
C ALA A 48 -1.74 -3.99 7.03
N LEU A 49 -1.38 -5.21 6.60
CA LEU A 49 0.01 -5.61 6.45
C LEU A 49 0.75 -4.77 5.41
N ARG A 50 0.14 -4.49 4.26
CA ARG A 50 0.72 -3.63 3.21
C ARG A 50 0.94 -2.21 3.72
N THR A 51 0.01 -1.67 4.50
CA THR A 51 0.11 -0.33 5.07
C THR A 51 1.27 -0.23 6.07
N VAL A 52 1.39 -1.21 6.97
CA VAL A 52 2.49 -1.29 7.95
C VAL A 52 3.83 -1.46 7.24
N LYS A 53 3.93 -2.37 6.27
CA LYS A 53 5.15 -2.56 5.48
C LYS A 53 5.52 -1.29 4.72
N GLY A 54 4.56 -0.66 4.03
CA GLY A 54 4.81 0.56 3.28
C GLY A 54 5.27 1.73 4.16
N THR A 55 4.75 1.86 5.38
CA THR A 55 5.20 2.87 6.34
C THR A 55 6.60 2.56 6.90
N LEU A 56 6.89 1.29 7.23
CA LEU A 56 8.23 0.88 7.63
C LEU A 56 9.26 1.08 6.51
N GLU A 57 8.91 0.73 5.28
CA GLU A 57 9.77 0.92 4.11
C GLU A 57 10.02 2.40 3.82
N ALA A 58 9.00 3.26 3.96
CA ALA A 58 9.17 4.71 3.85
C ALA A 58 10.13 5.24 4.93
N ALA A 59 9.93 4.84 6.20
CA ALA A 59 10.81 5.23 7.30
C ALA A 59 12.26 4.71 7.12
N GLY A 60 12.40 3.44 6.73
CA GLY A 60 13.69 2.83 6.38
C GLY A 60 14.34 3.50 5.16
N GLY A 61 13.53 3.95 4.19
CA GLY A 61 13.95 4.69 3.01
C GLY A 61 14.58 6.04 3.36
N VAL A 62 14.02 6.77 4.34
CA VAL A 62 14.63 8.01 4.85
C VAL A 62 15.97 7.71 5.52
N GLY A 63 16.04 6.69 6.37
CA GLY A 63 17.30 6.27 7.01
C GLY A 63 18.36 5.89 5.97
N LYS A 64 17.97 5.11 4.95
CA LYS A 64 18.85 4.71 3.84
C LYS A 64 19.28 5.90 2.99
N PHE A 65 18.40 6.87 2.75
CA PHE A 65 18.72 8.11 2.05
C PHE A 65 19.77 8.92 2.81
N ILE A 66 19.59 9.11 4.12
CA ILE A 66 20.56 9.82 4.97
C ILE A 66 21.89 9.07 4.99
N ALA A 67 21.87 7.76 5.21
CA ALA A 67 23.07 6.94 5.23
C ALA A 67 23.84 6.98 3.89
N SER A 68 23.12 6.88 2.77
CA SER A 68 23.72 6.89 1.43
C SER A 68 24.23 8.28 1.01
N ASN A 69 23.68 9.36 1.56
CA ASN A 69 24.03 10.73 1.20
C ASN A 69 24.76 11.47 2.32
N LEU A 70 25.28 10.76 3.31
CA LEU A 70 25.86 11.34 4.52
C LEU A 70 26.92 12.41 4.18
N LEU A 71 27.86 12.12 3.27
CA LEU A 71 28.91 13.06 2.88
C LEU A 71 28.34 14.36 2.28
N VAL A 72 27.37 14.26 1.39
CA VAL A 72 26.74 15.42 0.74
C VAL A 72 25.93 16.23 1.75
N ILE A 73 25.14 15.56 2.59
CA ILE A 73 24.35 16.19 3.65
C ILE A 73 25.27 16.90 4.65
N THR A 74 26.38 16.28 5.05
CA THR A 74 27.37 16.91 5.94
C THR A 74 27.99 18.14 5.29
N LEU A 75 28.38 18.09 4.02
CA LEU A 75 28.92 19.24 3.29
C LEU A 75 27.92 20.40 3.25
N ILE A 76 26.66 20.13 2.91
CA ILE A 76 25.58 21.13 2.90
C ILE A 76 25.38 21.71 4.30
N ALA A 77 25.34 20.87 5.34
CA ALA A 77 25.16 21.32 6.72
C ALA A 77 26.29 22.23 7.20
N VAL A 78 27.55 21.85 6.92
CA VAL A 78 28.72 22.66 7.25
C VAL A 78 28.70 23.99 6.48
N GLY A 79 28.39 23.95 5.18
CA GLY A 79 28.27 25.17 4.35
C GLY A 79 27.17 26.11 4.85
N ALA A 80 25.99 25.58 5.14
CA ALA A 80 24.86 26.35 5.68
C ALA A 80 25.18 26.95 7.05
N TYR A 81 25.79 26.17 7.95
CA TYR A 81 26.23 26.67 9.25
C TYR A 81 27.29 27.77 9.13
N GLY A 82 28.27 27.57 8.25
CA GLY A 82 29.32 28.56 7.96
C GLY A 82 28.72 29.87 7.44
N TYR A 83 27.78 29.78 6.50
CA TYR A 83 27.08 30.93 5.93
C TYR A 83 26.24 31.68 6.98
N LEU A 84 25.45 30.95 7.78
CA LEU A 84 24.65 31.56 8.86
C LEU A 84 25.55 32.24 9.91
N ASN A 85 26.66 31.61 10.27
CA ASN A 85 27.63 32.19 11.20
C ASN A 85 28.30 33.44 10.61
N TYR A 86 28.55 33.46 9.30
CA TYR A 86 29.07 34.63 8.58
C TYR A 86 28.05 35.77 8.56
N GLN A 87 26.78 35.51 8.23
CA GLN A 87 25.71 36.52 8.26
C GLN A 87 25.54 37.14 9.66
N ARG A 88 25.58 36.34 10.72
CA ARG A 88 25.51 36.85 12.10
C ARG A 88 26.63 37.83 12.45
N ARG A 89 27.78 37.75 11.78
CA ARG A 89 28.92 38.65 11.98
C ARG A 89 28.81 39.96 11.19
N GLN A 90 28.00 40.01 10.13
CA GLN A 90 27.79 41.24 9.35
C GLN A 90 27.03 42.33 10.12
N GLY A 91 26.32 41.98 11.19
CA GLY A 91 25.64 42.94 12.08
C GLY A 91 26.48 43.45 13.26
N ARG A 92 27.76 43.04 13.41
CA ARG A 92 28.64 43.57 14.47
C ARG A 92 29.42 44.77 13.92
N PRO A 93 29.31 45.98 14.51
CA PRO A 93 30.13 47.11 14.09
C PRO A 93 31.60 46.75 14.27
N VAL A 94 32.37 46.82 13.19
CA VAL A 94 33.83 46.63 13.24
C VAL A 94 34.41 47.85 13.94
N LYS A 95 34.94 47.67 15.16
CA LYS A 95 35.72 48.70 15.85
C LYS A 95 37.07 48.83 15.13
N VAL A 96 37.20 49.82 14.27
CA VAL A 96 38.47 50.27 13.72
C VAL A 96 38.95 51.44 14.59
N GLY A 97 39.86 51.17 15.53
CA GLY A 97 40.38 52.17 16.46
C GLY A 97 39.34 52.71 17.47
N ASP A 98 39.81 53.42 18.49
CA ASP A 98 39.02 53.99 19.59
C ASP A 98 38.06 55.13 19.18
N LYS A 99 37.38 55.02 18.03
CA LYS A 99 36.38 56.00 17.62
C LYS A 99 35.05 55.34 17.32
N LYS A 100 34.13 55.47 18.26
CA LYS A 100 32.70 55.30 17.99
C LYS A 100 32.28 56.45 17.07
N LEU A 101 31.91 56.12 15.83
CA LEU A 101 31.15 57.03 14.98
C LEU A 101 29.70 56.95 15.44
N ASN A 102 29.17 58.12 15.80
CA ASN A 102 27.81 58.37 16.24
C ASN A 102 26.84 58.30 15.06
#